data_AF-A0A942FFQ3-F1
#
_entry.id   AF-A0A942FFQ3-F1
#
_cell.length_a   1.000
_cell.length_b   1.000
_cell.length_c   1.000
_cell.angle_alpha   90.00
_cell.angle_beta   90.00
_cell.angle_gamma   90.00
#
_symmetry.space_group_name_H-M   'P 1'
#
loop_
_entity.id
_entity.type
_entity.pdbx_description
1 polymer ?
#
loop_
_entity_poly.entity_id
_entity_poly.type
_entity_poly.pdbx_seq_one_letter_code
_entity_poly.pdbx_strand_id
1 'polypeptide(L)'
;MAKYGRGLNREIVGAVNQGIIIEPFSVADIRHFTQKCAWDIPESYLIVSLANASSQDHSFTYKKYFQSLGNGLYQLHGKYRGSEWR
;
A
#
# COMPACT_ATOMS: atom_id res chain seq x y z
N MET A 1 12.82 9.63 -9.63
CA MET A 1 13.00 9.38 -8.19
C MET A 1 11.66 9.01 -7.57
N ALA A 2 11.62 7.99 -6.72
CA ALA A 2 10.42 7.68 -5.96
C ALA A 2 10.31 8.65 -4.77
N LYS A 3 9.08 9.08 -4.45
CA LYS A 3 8.82 10.09 -3.41
C LYS A 3 9.07 9.56 -1.99
N TYR A 4 8.92 8.25 -1.78
CA TYR A 4 9.07 7.58 -0.47
C TYR A 4 9.74 6.22 -0.67
N GLY A 5 10.98 6.05 -0.19
CA GLY A 5 11.76 4.82 -0.38
C GLY A 5 11.81 4.37 -1.84
N ARG A 6 11.39 3.12 -2.10
CA ARG A 6 11.25 2.50 -3.43
C ARG A 6 9.94 2.89 -4.15
N GLY A 7 9.07 3.64 -3.47
CA GLY A 7 7.72 4.05 -3.86
C GLY A 7 6.70 3.58 -2.82
N LEU A 8 5.79 4.46 -2.38
CA LEU A 8 4.87 4.20 -1.26
C LEU A 8 4.19 2.83 -1.33
N ASN A 9 3.51 2.52 -2.45
CA ASN A 9 2.80 1.25 -2.57
C ASN A 9 3.74 0.04 -2.54
N ARG A 10 4.98 0.16 -3.02
CA ARG A 10 5.98 -0.92 -2.95
C ARG A 10 6.50 -1.11 -1.53
N GLU A 11 6.67 -0.03 -0.78
CA GLU A 11 7.04 -0.11 0.64
C GLU A 11 5.91 -0.75 1.47
N ILE A 12 4.66 -0.43 1.17
CA ILE A 12 3.51 -1.10 1.78
C ILE A 12 3.51 -2.60 1.44
N VAL A 13 3.73 -2.98 0.18
CA VAL A 13 3.87 -4.40 -0.21
C VAL A 13 4.97 -5.09 0.59
N GLY A 14 6.14 -4.48 0.71
CA GLY A 14 7.25 -5.04 1.48
C GLY A 14 6.91 -5.21 2.96
N ALA A 15 6.32 -4.18 3.57
CA ALA A 15 5.89 -4.21 4.97
C ALA A 15 4.83 -5.28 5.25
N VAL A 16 3.89 -5.51 4.33
CA VAL A 16 2.93 -6.64 4.43
C VAL A 16 3.66 -7.98 4.34
N ASN A 17 4.54 -8.16 3.35
CA ASN A 17 5.30 -9.41 3.18
C ASN A 17 6.30 -9.71 4.32
N GLN A 18 6.70 -8.68 5.08
CA GLN A 18 7.53 -8.80 6.28
C GLN A 18 6.70 -8.99 7.56
N GLY A 19 5.36 -8.90 7.51
CA GLY A 19 4.50 -8.98 8.69
C GLY A 19 4.49 -7.73 9.56
N ILE A 20 5.00 -6.60 9.06
CA ILE A 20 4.97 -5.30 9.74
C ILE A 20 3.57 -4.69 9.67
N ILE A 21 2.91 -4.82 8.51
CA ILE A 21 1.50 -4.47 8.31
C ILE A 21 0.70 -5.77 8.25
N ILE A 22 -0.32 -5.88 9.09
CA ILE A 22 -1.17 -7.07 9.17
C ILE A 22 -2.38 -6.86 8.25
N GLU A 23 -2.70 -7.88 7.46
CA GLU A 23 -3.88 -7.86 6.59
C GLU A 23 -5.14 -8.37 7.33
N PRO A 24 -6.34 -7.86 7.01
CA PRO A 24 -6.58 -6.71 6.14
C PRO A 24 -6.17 -5.41 6.83
N PHE A 25 -5.65 -4.45 6.05
CA PHE A 25 -5.15 -3.17 6.56
C PHE A 25 -5.99 -1.99 6.09
N SER A 26 -5.97 -0.92 6.88
CA SER A 26 -6.66 0.35 6.64
C SER A 26 -5.67 1.48 6.34
N VAL A 27 -6.20 2.64 5.97
CA VAL A 27 -5.42 3.89 5.85
C VAL A 27 -4.70 4.24 7.16
N ALA A 28 -5.30 3.93 8.31
CA ALA A 28 -4.71 4.20 9.63
C ALA A 28 -3.47 3.33 9.88
N ASP A 29 -3.50 2.05 9.48
CA ASP A 29 -2.34 1.16 9.59
C ASP A 29 -1.19 1.63 8.71
N ILE A 30 -1.50 2.09 7.49
CA ILE A 30 -0.49 2.69 6.61
C ILE A 30 0.08 3.97 7.21
N ARG A 31 -0.75 4.84 7.79
CA ARG A 31 -0.28 6.06 8.46
C ARG A 31 0.68 5.74 9.59
N HIS A 32 0.36 4.74 10.41
CA HIS A 32 1.23 4.32 11.50
C HIS A 32 2.57 3.78 10.97
N PHE A 33 2.56 3.01 9.89
CA PHE A 33 3.76 2.56 9.20
C PHE A 33 4.60 3.73 8.66
N THR A 34 3.99 4.70 7.96
CA THR A 34 4.73 5.83 7.38
C THR A 34 5.33 6.74 8.45
N GLN A 35 4.65 6.89 9.59
CA GLN A 35 5.20 7.59 10.75
C GLN A 35 6.43 6.88 11.34
N LYS A 36 6.43 5.54 11.42
CA LYS A 36 7.62 4.76 11.83
C LYS A 36 8.79 4.92 10.86
N CYS A 37 8.50 5.15 9.58
CA CYS A 37 9.50 5.46 8.56
C CYS A 37 9.93 6.93 8.53
N ALA A 38 9.45 7.76 9.48
CA ALA A 38 9.67 9.21 9.52
C ALA A 38 9.19 9.94 8.24
N TRP A 39 8.14 9.44 7.60
CA TRP A 39 7.49 10.09 6.46
C TRP A 39 6.21 10.78 6.89
N ASP A 40 6.17 12.10 6.72
CA ASP A 40 4.94 12.88 6.86
C ASP A 40 4.16 12.89 5.55
N ILE A 41 3.13 12.05 5.48
CA ILE A 41 2.30 11.88 4.28
C ILE A 41 0.87 12.29 4.62
N PRO A 42 0.27 13.24 3.87
CA PRO A 42 -1.12 13.61 4.07
C PRO A 42 -2.05 12.40 3.95
N GLU A 43 -3.04 12.32 4.85
CA GLU A 43 -4.07 11.27 4.84
C GLU A 43 -4.76 11.14 3.48
N SER A 44 -5.11 12.27 2.86
CA SER A 44 -5.70 12.31 1.52
C SER A 44 -4.82 11.64 0.45
N TYR A 45 -3.49 11.80 0.55
CA TYR A 45 -2.56 11.15 -0.36
C TYR A 45 -2.54 9.63 -0.15
N LEU A 46 -2.59 9.16 1.12
CA LEU A 46 -2.67 7.73 1.42
C LEU A 46 -3.96 7.11 0.88
N ILE A 47 -5.10 7.77 1.08
CA ILE A 47 -6.41 7.33 0.57
C ILE A 47 -6.37 7.19 -0.95
N VAL A 48 -5.91 8.22 -1.66
CA VAL A 48 -5.81 8.20 -3.13
C VAL A 48 -4.83 7.14 -3.61
N SER A 49 -3.69 6.99 -2.94
CA SER A 49 -2.67 5.99 -3.31
C SER A 49 -3.22 4.56 -3.20
N LEU A 50 -3.94 4.25 -2.11
CA LEU A 50 -4.55 2.95 -1.90
C LEU A 50 -5.69 2.70 -2.90
N ALA A 51 -6.58 3.67 -3.10
CA ALA A 51 -7.68 3.57 -4.06
C ALA A 51 -7.18 3.31 -5.49
N ASN A 52 -6.15 4.04 -5.93
CA ASN A 52 -5.56 3.87 -7.26
C ASN A 52 -4.84 2.52 -7.40
N ALA A 53 -4.19 2.05 -6.33
CA ALA A 53 -3.53 0.75 -6.30
C ALA A 53 -4.49 -0.44 -6.15
N SER A 54 -5.78 -0.19 -5.87
CA SER A 54 -6.83 -1.22 -5.78
C SER A 54 -7.86 -1.19 -6.92
N SER A 55 -8.07 -0.05 -7.56
CA SER A 55 -9.08 0.11 -8.60
C SER A 55 -8.68 -0.62 -9.89
N GLN A 56 -9.52 -1.55 -10.37
CA GLN A 56 -9.29 -2.22 -11.65
C GLN A 56 -9.50 -1.28 -12.85
N ASP A 57 -10.37 -0.29 -12.70
CA ASP A 57 -10.74 0.67 -13.77
C ASP A 57 -9.78 1.85 -13.90
N HIS A 58 -8.93 2.09 -12.89
CA HIS A 58 -7.87 3.08 -13.03
C HIS A 58 -6.87 2.64 -14.12
N SER A 59 -6.22 3.60 -14.81
CA SER A 59 -5.19 3.43 -15.84
C SER A 59 -4.45 2.08 -15.88
N PHE A 60 -4.42 1.45 -17.06
CA PHE A 60 -3.78 0.15 -17.34
C PHE A 60 -2.30 0.07 -16.93
N THR A 61 -1.61 1.21 -16.87
CA THR A 61 -0.19 1.28 -16.50
C THR A 61 0.02 1.26 -14.98
N TYR A 62 -1.05 1.45 -14.19
CA TYR A 62 -0.96 1.51 -12.74
C TYR A 62 -0.98 0.11 -12.14
N LYS A 63 0.10 -0.26 -11.43
CA LYS A 63 0.20 -1.58 -10.79
C LYS A 63 -0.84 -1.71 -9.68
N LYS A 64 -1.70 -2.72 -9.82
CA LYS A 64 -2.80 -3.04 -8.89
C LYS A 64 -2.31 -3.86 -7.70
N TYR A 65 -1.54 -3.23 -6.81
CA TYR A 65 -0.91 -3.91 -5.67
C TYR A 65 -1.91 -4.50 -4.68
N PHE A 66 -3.05 -3.84 -4.52
CA PHE A 66 -4.01 -4.18 -3.47
C PHE A 66 -5.35 -4.59 -4.05
N GLN A 67 -6.14 -5.26 -3.24
CA GLN A 67 -7.55 -5.53 -3.47
C GLN A 67 -8.32 -4.82 -2.35
N SER A 68 -9.30 -3.99 -2.75
CA SER A 68 -10.24 -3.41 -1.79
C SER A 68 -11.24 -4.47 -1.34
N LEU A 69 -11.43 -4.60 -0.03
CA LEU A 69 -12.43 -5.49 0.58
C LEU A 69 -13.72 -4.75 0.93
N GLY A 70 -13.79 -3.44 0.66
CA GLY A 70 -14.84 -2.56 1.16
C GLY A 70 -14.53 -1.98 2.55
N ASN A 71 -15.35 -1.03 3.01
CA ASN A 71 -15.22 -0.39 4.33
C ASN A 71 -13.83 0.21 4.64
N GLY A 72 -13.08 0.63 3.61
CA GLY A 72 -11.73 1.18 3.78
C GLY A 72 -10.64 0.15 4.13
N LEU A 73 -10.93 -1.13 3.95
CA LEU A 73 -9.99 -2.23 4.17
C LEU A 73 -9.40 -2.75 2.85
N TYR A 74 -8.14 -3.12 2.91
CA TYR A 74 -7.35 -3.56 1.78
C TYR A 74 -6.56 -4.83 2.14
N GLN A 75 -6.26 -5.61 1.12
CA GLN A 75 -5.32 -6.72 1.20
C GLN A 75 -4.37 -6.69 0.00
N LEU A 76 -3.23 -7.35 0.13
CA LEU A 76 -2.25 -7.52 -0.92
C LEU A 76 -2.78 -8.50 -1.97
N HIS A 77 -2.66 -8.11 -3.24
CA HIS A 77 -2.98 -9.00 -4.34
C HIS A 77 -1.95 -10.15 -4.37
N GLY A 78 -2.41 -11.40 -4.48
CA GLY A 78 -1.58 -12.60 -4.37
C GLY A 78 -0.30 -12.62 -5.24
N LYS A 79 -0.30 -11.95 -6.40
CA LYS A 79 0.86 -11.84 -7.31
C LYS A 79 2.06 -11.06 -6.76
N TYR A 80 1.88 -10.33 -5.65
CA TYR A 80 2.95 -9.56 -5.01
C TYR A 80 3.33 -10.14 -3.65
N ARG A 81 2.85 -11.35 -3.33
CA ARG A 81 3.32 -12.10 -2.18
C ARG A 81 4.65 -12.75 -2.52
N GLY A 82 5.64 -12.60 -1.66
CA GLY A 82 6.94 -13.24 -1.87
C GLY A 82 8.11 -12.48 -1.28
N SER A 83 9.25 -13.18 -1.16
CA SER A 83 10.49 -12.60 -0.66
C SER A 83 11.09 -11.56 -1.60
N GLU A 84 10.78 -11.62 -2.89
CA GLU A 84 11.27 -10.66 -3.89
C GLU A 84 10.71 -9.24 -3.71
N TRP A 85 9.68 -9.08 -2.88
CA TRP A 85 9.05 -7.80 -2.56
C TRP A 85 9.41 -7.27 -1.17
N ARG A 86 10.23 -7.98 -0.39
CA ARG A 86 10.68 -7.51 0.93
C ARG A 86 11.52 -6.23 0.80
#